data_AF-A0A950WK19-F1
#
_entry.id   AF-A0A950WK19-F1
#
_cell.length_a   1.000
_cell.length_b   1.000
_cell.length_c   1.000
_cell.angle_alpha   90.00
_cell.angle_beta   90.00
_cell.angle_gamma   90.00
#
_symmetry.space_group_name_H-M   'P 1'
#
loop_
_entity.id
_entity.type
_entity.pdbx_description
1 polymer ?
#
loop_
_entity_poly.entity_id
_entity_poly.type
_entity_poly.pdbx_seq_one_letter_code
_entity_poly.pdbx_strand_id
1 'polypeptide(L)'
;MRVQIKLVVLLSLLLLAPTLSFGAKKPRPPAVPGGAPVTVSKATKACFTDTLAMTGVLQPRSLVQVRPEQEGLQVAQVKAEPGDSVTAGQALAQLVRPDGQPGAAAATVTAPVAGTILHRSAIIGTTASARAQPLFEIIPKGELEVSAEVSARD
;
A
#
# COMPACT_ATOMS: atom_id res chain seq x y z
N MET A 1 27.99 26.92 23.14
CA MET A 1 29.21 26.85 23.98
C MET A 1 30.41 27.17 23.08
N ARG A 2 31.29 28.07 23.51
CA ARG A 2 32.42 28.73 22.79
C ARG A 2 32.13 30.08 22.12
N VAL A 3 31.98 31.02 23.05
CA VAL A 3 32.20 32.47 22.96
C VAL A 3 33.70 32.75 22.70
N GLN A 4 34.03 33.88 22.05
CA GLN A 4 34.96 34.92 22.54
C GLN A 4 35.93 35.56 21.50
N ILE A 5 36.01 36.90 21.58
CA ILE A 5 37.24 37.72 21.62
C ILE A 5 38.04 37.86 20.32
N LYS A 6 37.60 38.77 19.46
CA LYS A 6 38.46 39.76 18.76
C LYS A 6 37.75 41.11 18.88
N LEU A 7 37.64 41.65 20.10
CA LEU A 7 38.67 42.50 20.71
C LEU A 7 39.10 43.57 19.69
N VAL A 8 38.42 44.71 19.67
CA VAL A 8 38.75 45.81 20.61
C VAL A 8 40.24 46.19 20.47
N VAL A 9 40.73 46.33 19.23
CA VAL A 9 42.00 47.00 18.91
C VAL A 9 41.86 47.88 17.67
N LEU A 10 40.71 48.55 17.50
CA LEU A 10 40.64 49.73 16.63
C LEU A 10 39.68 50.77 17.22
N LEU A 11 39.77 50.92 18.55
CA LEU A 11 39.32 52.10 19.25
C LEU A 11 40.38 53.19 19.03
N SER A 12 39.92 54.38 18.69
CA SER A 12 40.64 55.64 18.90
C SER A 12 41.74 56.00 17.90
N LEU A 13 41.34 56.53 16.74
CA LEU A 13 41.86 57.85 16.39
C LEU A 13 40.84 58.68 15.62
N LEU A 14 40.43 59.76 16.29
CA LEU A 14 39.95 61.03 15.75
C LEU A 14 38.46 61.20 15.38
N LEU A 15 37.73 61.68 16.40
CA LEU A 15 36.70 62.71 16.26
C LEU A 15 37.18 63.88 15.39
N LEU A 16 36.46 64.18 14.31
CA LEU A 16 36.05 65.55 13.95
C LEU A 16 34.94 65.51 12.88
N ALA A 17 33.70 65.83 13.25
CA ALA A 17 32.62 66.13 12.31
C ALA A 17 32.96 67.42 11.52
N PRO A 18 32.45 67.65 10.28
CA PRO A 18 31.03 67.95 10.09
C PRO A 18 30.39 67.52 8.74
N THR A 19 29.07 67.37 8.78
CA THR A 19 28.06 67.61 7.73
C THR A 19 28.47 67.51 6.24
N LEU A 20 27.95 66.49 5.55
CA LEU A 20 27.52 66.62 4.15
C LEU A 20 26.24 65.80 3.94
N SER A 21 25.14 66.54 3.85
CA SER A 21 23.84 66.05 3.42
C SER A 21 23.96 65.59 1.97
N PHE A 22 23.93 64.28 1.72
CA PHE A 22 23.59 63.73 0.40
C PHE A 22 22.30 62.95 0.54
N GLY A 23 21.19 63.69 0.47
CA GLY A 23 19.90 63.12 0.14
C GLY A 23 19.97 62.54 -1.27
N ALA A 24 20.35 61.27 -1.38
CA ALA A 24 20.30 60.50 -2.62
C ALA A 24 18.83 60.30 -3.01
N LYS A 25 18.26 61.31 -3.68
CA LYS A 25 16.99 61.21 -4.38
C LYS A 25 17.17 60.20 -5.51
N LYS A 26 16.78 58.94 -5.26
CA LYS A 26 16.70 57.89 -6.29
C LYS A 26 15.94 58.47 -7.49
N PRO A 27 16.45 58.34 -8.74
CA PRO A 27 15.73 58.81 -9.91
C PRO A 27 14.38 58.10 -9.96
N ARG A 28 13.30 58.87 -9.94
CA ARG A 28 11.95 58.35 -10.19
C ARG A 28 11.90 57.97 -11.67
N PRO A 29 11.57 56.71 -12.03
CA PRO A 29 11.36 56.34 -13.42
C PRO A 29 10.25 57.22 -14.02
N PRO A 30 10.33 57.57 -15.32
CA PRO A 30 9.32 58.38 -15.97
C PRO A 30 7.93 57.72 -15.84
N ALA A 31 6.94 58.51 -15.43
CA ALA A 31 5.56 58.06 -15.35
C ALA A 31 5.05 57.80 -16.78
N VAL A 32 4.76 56.54 -17.09
CA VAL A 32 4.14 56.13 -18.36
C VAL A 32 2.66 56.54 -18.30
N PRO A 33 2.17 57.42 -19.20
CA PRO A 33 0.76 57.79 -19.22
C PRO A 33 -0.08 56.68 -19.88
N GLY A 34 -1.18 56.27 -19.24
CA GLY A 34 -2.33 55.64 -19.91
C GLY A 34 -2.42 54.12 -19.95
N GLY A 35 -1.65 53.38 -19.14
CA GLY A 35 -1.81 51.92 -19.03
C GLY A 35 -2.61 51.53 -17.78
N ALA A 36 -3.61 50.65 -17.92
CA ALA A 36 -4.25 50.02 -16.77
C ALA A 36 -3.18 49.32 -15.89
N PRO A 37 -3.26 49.41 -14.54
CA PRO A 37 -2.26 48.80 -13.68
C PRO A 37 -2.30 47.27 -13.84
N VAL A 38 -1.16 46.67 -14.17
CA VAL A 38 -1.00 45.23 -14.32
C VAL A 38 -0.05 44.67 -13.27
N THR A 39 -0.43 43.53 -12.69
CA THR A 39 0.40 42.80 -11.73
C THR A 39 1.17 41.72 -12.47
N VAL A 40 2.49 41.68 -12.29
CA VAL A 40 3.36 40.64 -12.87
C VAL A 40 4.02 39.82 -11.77
N SER A 41 4.17 38.52 -12.03
CA SER A 41 4.92 37.58 -11.19
C SER A 41 6.07 36.98 -12.00
N LYS A 42 7.24 36.79 -11.36
CA LYS A 42 8.39 36.16 -12.02
C LYS A 42 8.14 34.66 -12.20
N ALA A 43 8.31 34.17 -13.42
CA ALA A 43 8.24 32.75 -13.71
C ALA A 43 9.46 32.01 -13.13
N THR A 44 9.21 30.89 -12.47
CA THR A 44 10.23 29.97 -11.95
C THR A 44 9.93 28.57 -12.42
N LYS A 45 10.98 27.78 -12.67
CA LYS A 45 10.82 26.36 -13.00
C LYS A 45 10.47 25.60 -11.72
N ALA A 46 9.41 24.81 -11.77
CA ALA A 46 9.00 23.91 -10.69
C ALA A 46 8.55 22.58 -11.29
N CYS A 47 8.73 21.49 -10.54
CA CYS A 47 8.13 20.22 -10.91
C CYS A 47 6.63 20.27 -10.62
N PHE A 48 5.81 19.93 -11.61
CA PHE A 48 4.40 19.68 -11.43
C PHE A 48 4.18 18.17 -11.50
N THR A 49 3.61 17.61 -10.44
CA THR A 49 3.22 16.21 -10.42
C THR A 49 1.82 16.11 -11.00
N ASP A 50 1.65 15.26 -12.00
CA ASP A 50 0.34 14.88 -12.48
C ASP A 50 -0.08 13.57 -11.81
N THR A 51 -1.31 13.52 -11.32
CA THR A 51 -1.86 12.36 -10.59
C THR A 51 -3.20 12.01 -11.18
N LEU A 52 -3.27 10.83 -11.77
CA LEU A 52 -4.52 10.25 -12.27
C LEU A 52 -5.16 9.44 -11.16
N ALA A 53 -6.32 9.90 -10.67
CA ALA A 53 -7.10 9.17 -9.69
C ALA A 53 -7.87 8.04 -10.40
N MET A 54 -7.67 6.79 -9.96
CA MET A 54 -8.36 5.62 -10.50
C MET A 54 -8.93 4.76 -9.39
N THR A 55 -10.05 4.09 -9.67
CA THR A 55 -10.65 3.10 -8.79
C THR A 55 -10.54 1.72 -9.43
N GLY A 56 -10.17 0.74 -8.61
CA GLY A 56 -9.98 -0.63 -9.06
C GLY A 56 -10.25 -1.62 -7.95
N VAL A 57 -10.17 -2.90 -8.30
CA VAL A 57 -10.33 -4.03 -7.38
C VAL A 57 -9.05 -4.84 -7.32
N LEU A 58 -8.75 -5.39 -6.14
CA LEU A 58 -7.65 -6.30 -5.93
C LEU A 58 -8.16 -7.74 -6.07
N GLN A 59 -7.55 -8.52 -6.96
CA GLN A 59 -7.96 -9.88 -7.26
C GLN A 59 -6.78 -10.84 -7.19
N PRO A 60 -6.96 -12.09 -6.74
CA PRO A 60 -5.93 -13.10 -6.86
C PRO A 60 -5.58 -13.35 -8.32
N ARG A 61 -4.29 -13.36 -8.65
CA ARG A 61 -3.83 -13.66 -10.01
C ARG A 61 -4.21 -15.07 -10.47
N SER A 62 -4.19 -16.01 -9.54
CA SER A 62 -4.65 -17.39 -9.77
C SER A 62 -5.25 -17.94 -8.48
N LEU A 63 -6.18 -18.88 -8.63
CA LEU A 63 -6.90 -19.49 -7.53
C LEU A 63 -6.95 -21.01 -7.73
N VAL A 64 -6.54 -21.76 -6.71
CA VAL A 64 -6.57 -23.21 -6.72
C VAL A 64 -7.66 -23.69 -5.77
N GLN A 65 -8.64 -24.40 -6.33
CA GLN A 65 -9.75 -24.98 -5.59
C GLN A 65 -9.36 -26.36 -5.06
N VAL A 66 -9.36 -26.51 -3.74
CA VAL A 66 -9.06 -27.78 -3.08
C VAL A 66 -10.37 -28.52 -2.81
N ARG A 67 -10.55 -29.64 -3.49
CA ARG A 67 -11.70 -30.55 -3.34
C ARG A 67 -11.28 -31.77 -2.53
N PRO A 68 -12.21 -32.41 -1.80
CA PRO A 68 -11.93 -33.67 -1.13
C PRO A 68 -11.64 -34.76 -2.17
N GLU A 69 -10.62 -35.58 -1.92
CA GLU A 69 -10.25 -36.69 -2.81
C GLU A 69 -11.26 -37.84 -2.78
N GLN A 70 -11.94 -38.01 -1.65
CA GLN A 70 -12.95 -39.05 -1.43
C GLN A 70 -14.32 -38.44 -1.17
N GLU A 71 -15.35 -39.00 -1.81
CA GLU A 71 -16.73 -38.56 -1.63
C GLU A 71 -17.36 -39.12 -0.35
N GLY A 72 -18.32 -38.40 0.23
CA GLY A 72 -19.20 -38.91 1.29
C GLY A 72 -18.59 -38.95 2.69
N LEU A 73 -17.41 -38.36 2.90
CA LEU A 73 -16.79 -38.22 4.21
C LEU A 73 -17.26 -36.94 4.91
N GLN A 74 -17.32 -36.94 6.24
CA GLN A 74 -17.62 -35.76 7.05
C GLN A 74 -16.35 -35.05 7.50
N VAL A 75 -16.39 -33.73 7.58
CA VAL A 75 -15.29 -32.92 8.13
C VAL A 75 -15.22 -33.11 9.64
N ALA A 76 -14.18 -33.76 10.16
CA ALA A 76 -13.98 -33.94 11.59
C ALA A 76 -13.23 -32.77 12.22
N GLN A 77 -12.21 -32.27 11.53
CA GLN A 77 -11.37 -31.19 12.02
C GLN A 77 -10.89 -30.33 10.87
N VAL A 78 -10.84 -29.03 11.11
CA VAL A 78 -10.18 -28.06 10.24
C VAL A 78 -8.91 -27.60 10.93
N LYS A 79 -7.78 -27.60 10.21
CA LYS A 79 -6.45 -27.24 10.70
C LYS A 79 -5.92 -25.92 10.15
N ALA A 80 -6.58 -25.36 9.14
CA ALA A 80 -6.13 -24.16 8.46
C ALA A 80 -7.25 -23.12 8.32
N GLU A 81 -6.91 -21.85 8.50
CA GLU A 81 -7.82 -20.72 8.49
C GLU A 81 -7.57 -19.78 7.28
N PRO A 82 -8.58 -19.01 6.85
CA PRO A 82 -8.37 -17.94 5.88
C PRO A 82 -7.29 -16.96 6.36
N GLY A 83 -6.36 -16.61 5.46
CA GLY A 83 -5.19 -15.79 5.75
C GLY A 83 -3.93 -16.59 6.13
N ASP A 84 -4.04 -17.88 6.44
CA ASP A 84 -2.87 -18.71 6.74
C ASP A 84 -2.04 -18.98 5.49
N SER A 85 -0.71 -18.97 5.67
CA SER A 85 0.25 -19.43 4.66
C SER A 85 0.46 -20.94 4.81
N VAL A 86 0.32 -21.67 3.71
CA VAL A 86 0.41 -23.13 3.66
C VAL A 86 1.46 -23.58 2.66
N THR A 87 2.06 -24.73 2.92
CA THR A 87 3.02 -25.40 2.03
C THR A 87 2.34 -26.48 1.19
N ALA A 88 2.94 -26.85 0.06
CA ALA A 88 2.43 -27.96 -0.75
C ALA A 88 2.47 -29.27 0.05
N GLY A 89 1.39 -30.04 0.01
CA GLY A 89 1.19 -31.28 0.77
C GLY A 89 0.74 -31.08 2.22
N GLN A 90 0.60 -29.84 2.71
CA GLN A 90 0.20 -29.58 4.09
C GLN A 90 -1.25 -30.02 4.35
N ALA A 91 -1.50 -30.68 5.48
CA ALA A 91 -2.84 -31.08 5.89
C ALA A 91 -3.71 -29.87 6.31
N LEU A 92 -4.82 -29.65 5.59
CA LEU A 92 -5.75 -28.54 5.80
C LEU A 92 -6.97 -28.96 6.63
N ALA A 93 -7.47 -30.17 6.41
CA ALA A 93 -8.61 -30.73 7.14
C ALA A 93 -8.51 -32.25 7.25
N GLN A 94 -9.12 -32.80 8.30
CA GLN A 94 -9.29 -34.23 8.50
C GLN A 94 -10.74 -34.62 8.25
N LEU A 95 -10.92 -35.65 7.44
CA LEU A 95 -12.22 -36.22 7.10
C LEU A 95 -12.38 -37.59 7.78
N VAL A 96 -13.58 -37.86 8.29
CA VAL A 96 -13.96 -39.14 8.90
C VAL A 96 -15.20 -39.68 8.22
N ARG A 97 -15.45 -40.98 8.37
CA ARG A 97 -16.68 -41.56 7.84
C ARG A 97 -17.87 -41.16 8.75
N PRO A 98 -19.07 -40.91 8.18
CA PRO A 98 -20.27 -40.49 8.91
C PRO A 98 -20.77 -41.47 9.99
N ASP A 99 -20.30 -42.72 9.99
CA ASP A 99 -20.59 -43.73 11.02
C ASP A 99 -19.93 -43.44 12.38
N GLY A 100 -19.16 -42.36 12.47
CA GLY A 100 -18.93 -41.66 13.73
C GLY A 100 -17.95 -42.34 14.68
N GLN A 101 -17.09 -43.24 14.19
CA GLN A 101 -15.97 -43.75 14.99
C GLN A 101 -14.91 -42.65 15.17
N PRO A 102 -14.80 -42.02 16.36
CA PRO A 102 -13.87 -40.94 16.59
C PRO A 102 -12.46 -41.53 16.65
N GLY A 103 -11.61 -41.18 15.70
CA GLY A 103 -10.20 -41.60 15.68
C GLY A 103 -9.76 -42.34 14.42
N ALA A 104 -10.69 -42.82 13.59
CA ALA A 104 -10.35 -43.34 12.26
C ALA A 104 -10.43 -42.20 11.23
N ALA A 105 -9.36 -41.42 11.10
CA ALA A 105 -9.22 -40.47 9.99
C ALA A 105 -9.30 -41.25 8.67
N ALA A 106 -10.37 -41.03 7.92
CA ALA A 106 -10.63 -41.74 6.67
C ALA A 106 -9.80 -41.14 5.53
N ALA A 107 -9.72 -39.81 5.48
CA ALA A 107 -8.89 -39.09 4.52
C ALA A 107 -8.42 -37.74 5.10
N THR A 108 -7.31 -37.24 4.58
CA THR A 108 -6.80 -35.90 4.90
C THR A 108 -6.84 -35.05 3.64
N VAL A 109 -7.44 -33.87 3.73
CA VAL A 109 -7.40 -32.88 2.66
C VAL A 109 -6.06 -32.16 2.75
N THR A 110 -5.27 -32.20 1.68
CA THR A 110 -3.96 -31.56 1.62
C THR A 110 -3.95 -30.38 0.65
N ALA A 111 -3.05 -29.43 0.88
CA ALA A 111 -2.83 -28.30 -0.02
C ALA A 111 -2.07 -28.76 -1.27
N PRO A 112 -2.59 -28.60 -2.50
CA PRO A 112 -1.87 -29.00 -3.71
C PRO A 112 -0.67 -28.10 -4.02
N VAL A 113 -0.69 -26.84 -3.57
CA VAL A 113 0.33 -25.82 -3.84
C VAL A 113 0.61 -25.01 -2.58
N ALA A 114 1.80 -24.42 -2.52
CA ALA A 114 2.13 -23.45 -1.49
C ALA A 114 1.47 -22.08 -1.80
N GLY A 115 0.90 -21.44 -0.78
CA GLY A 115 0.17 -20.19 -0.95
C GLY A 115 -0.59 -19.75 0.29
N THR A 116 -1.50 -18.80 0.12
CA THR A 116 -2.34 -18.27 1.20
C THR A 116 -3.78 -18.73 1.01
N ILE A 117 -4.45 -19.11 2.09
CA ILE A 117 -5.87 -19.48 2.03
C ILE A 117 -6.71 -18.21 1.87
N LEU A 118 -7.43 -18.09 0.75
CA LEU A 118 -8.38 -17.00 0.54
C LEU A 118 -9.70 -17.29 1.25
N HIS A 119 -10.21 -18.51 1.07
CA HIS A 119 -11.54 -18.88 1.54
C HIS A 119 -11.58 -20.31 2.05
N ARG A 120 -12.41 -20.54 3.06
CA ARG A 120 -12.73 -21.84 3.63
C ARG A 120 -14.24 -22.00 3.69
N SER A 121 -14.74 -23.06 3.04
CA SER A 121 -16.13 -23.51 3.15
C SER A 121 -16.28 -24.77 4.02
N ALA A 122 -15.17 -25.42 4.39
CA ALA A 122 -15.19 -26.62 5.23
C ALA A 122 -15.75 -26.34 6.65
N ILE A 123 -16.89 -26.95 6.97
CA ILE A 123 -17.54 -26.84 8.29
C ILE A 123 -17.51 -28.21 8.96
N ILE A 124 -17.06 -28.26 10.22
CA ILE A 124 -17.02 -29.49 11.01
C ILE A 124 -18.43 -30.09 11.13
N GLY A 125 -18.55 -31.40 10.89
CA GLY A 125 -19.80 -32.15 10.92
C GLY A 125 -20.56 -32.16 9.59
N THR A 126 -20.15 -31.37 8.59
CA THR A 126 -20.77 -31.40 7.26
C THR A 126 -20.12 -32.45 6.37
N THR A 127 -20.90 -33.02 5.45
CA THR A 127 -20.41 -33.97 4.46
C THR A 127 -19.64 -33.25 3.35
N ALA A 128 -18.36 -33.57 3.21
CA ALA A 128 -17.51 -33.15 2.11
C ALA A 128 -17.85 -33.91 0.82
N SER A 129 -17.95 -33.19 -0.29
CA SER A 129 -18.24 -33.76 -1.61
C SER A 129 -17.39 -33.10 -2.68
N ALA A 130 -16.79 -33.90 -3.56
CA ALA A 130 -16.01 -33.42 -4.68
C ALA A 130 -16.86 -32.68 -5.73
N ARG A 131 -18.18 -32.92 -5.76
CA ARG A 131 -19.12 -32.21 -6.66
C ARG A 131 -19.66 -30.92 -6.07
N ALA A 132 -19.52 -30.71 -4.77
CA ALA A 132 -20.01 -29.51 -4.09
C ALA A 132 -19.03 -28.34 -4.22
N GLN A 133 -19.21 -27.31 -3.39
CA GLN A 133 -18.26 -26.21 -3.26
C GLN A 133 -16.88 -26.74 -2.79
N PRO A 134 -15.77 -26.16 -3.28
CA PRO A 134 -14.43 -26.52 -2.84
C PRO A 134 -14.27 -26.19 -1.35
N LEU A 135 -13.61 -27.08 -0.61
CA LEU A 135 -13.43 -26.93 0.84
C LEU A 135 -12.51 -25.76 1.19
N PHE A 136 -11.49 -25.54 0.35
CA PHE A 136 -10.54 -24.43 0.47
C PHE A 136 -10.26 -23.83 -0.89
N GLU A 137 -9.99 -22.53 -0.90
CA GLU A 137 -9.47 -21.80 -2.05
C GLU A 137 -8.12 -21.18 -1.66
N ILE A 138 -7.09 -21.49 -2.43
CA ILE A 138 -5.72 -21.07 -2.15
C ILE A 138 -5.25 -20.14 -3.25
N ILE A 139 -4.63 -19.03 -2.86
CA ILE A 139 -3.90 -18.11 -3.74
C ILE A 139 -2.45 -18.60 -3.82
N PRO A 140 -2.01 -19.17 -4.95
CA PRO A 140 -0.63 -19.62 -5.10
C PRO A 140 0.32 -18.43 -4.91
N LYS A 141 1.35 -18.62 -4.07
CA LYS A 141 2.35 -17.57 -3.73
C LYS A 141 1.78 -16.28 -3.13
N GLY A 142 0.48 -16.20 -2.86
CA GLY A 142 -0.17 -14.97 -2.38
C GLY A 142 -0.15 -13.81 -3.39
N GLU A 143 0.01 -14.09 -4.69
CA GLU A 143 0.08 -13.05 -5.73
C GLU A 143 -1.31 -12.44 -5.99
N LEU A 144 -1.41 -11.13 -5.76
CA LEU A 144 -2.60 -10.31 -6.03
C LEU A 144 -2.31 -9.34 -7.18
N GLU A 145 -3.33 -9.08 -8.00
CA GLU A 145 -3.31 -8.19 -9.15
C GLU A 145 -4.37 -7.09 -8.96
N VAL A 146 -4.04 -5.88 -9.40
CA VAL A 146 -4.97 -4.74 -9.36
C VAL A 146 -5.56 -4.55 -10.74
N SER A 147 -6.88 -4.67 -10.82
CA SER A 147 -7.65 -4.36 -12.02
C SER A 147 -8.34 -3.01 -11.82
N ALA A 148 -7.88 -1.98 -12.54
CA ALA A 148 -8.45 -0.64 -12.51
C ALA A 148 -8.70 -0.16 -13.93
N GLU A 149 -9.80 0.57 -14.13
CA GLU A 149 -10.09 1.22 -15.41
C GLU A 149 -9.71 2.69 -15.33
N VAL A 150 -9.10 3.19 -16.42
CA VAL A 150 -8.70 4.60 -16.55
C VAL A 150 -9.50 5.22 -17.69
N SER A 151 -10.17 6.33 -17.41
CA SER A 151 -10.88 7.10 -18.43
C SER A 151 -9.89 7.87 -19.29
N ALA A 152 -10.08 7.85 -20.62
CA ALA A 152 -9.22 8.57 -21.56
C ALA A 152 -9.45 10.09 -21.59
N ARG A 153 -10.23 10.65 -20.65
CA ARG A 153 -10.62 12.06 -20.61
C ARG A 153 -9.83 12.90 -19.61
N ASP A 154 -8.93 12.29 -18.84
CA ASP A 154 -8.09 12.93 -17.83
C ASP A 154 -6.70 13.27 -18.39
#